data_AF-A0AAV3RIK9-F1
#
_entry.id   AF-A0AAV3RIK9-F1
#
_cell.length_a   1.000
_cell.length_b   1.000
_cell.length_c   1.000
_cell.angle_alpha   90.00
_cell.angle_beta   90.00
_cell.angle_gamma   90.00
#
_symmetry.space_group_name_H-M   'P 1'
#
loop_
_entity.id
_entity.type
_entity.pdbx_description
1 polymer ?
#
loop_
_entity_poly.entity_id
_entity_poly.type
_entity_poly.pdbx_seq_one_letter_code
_entity_poly.pdbx_strand_id
1 'polypeptide(L)'
;MYGTKSPGPDGMSAVFFKHYWDIMGKELSTMFRLIALYNVAAKIVGKVLATRLKSIFPLVISDSQSAFVPQRLITDNVLLSFDSNHFIKNQRLGKRGFMSIKLDMLKAYDRIEWSFLRAMLIK
;
A
#
# COMPACT_ATOMS: atom_id res chain seq x y z
N MET A 1 6.04 -3.68 -38.86
CA MET A 1 6.47 -4.77 -37.95
C MET A 1 5.72 -4.62 -36.64
N TYR A 2 4.72 -5.47 -36.37
CA TYR A 2 4.10 -5.52 -35.04
C TYR A 2 5.05 -6.27 -34.11
N GLY A 3 5.62 -5.57 -33.13
CA GLY A 3 6.62 -6.13 -32.21
C GLY A 3 6.05 -7.30 -31.42
N THR A 4 6.63 -8.48 -31.59
CA THR A 4 6.34 -9.65 -30.78
C THR A 4 6.94 -9.41 -29.40
N LYS A 5 6.09 -9.10 -28.41
CA LYS A 5 6.50 -9.07 -27.01
C LYS A 5 7.04 -10.44 -26.61
N SER A 6 8.01 -10.46 -25.69
CA SER A 6 8.62 -11.67 -25.17
C SER A 6 7.56 -12.66 -24.68
N PRO A 7 7.71 -13.97 -24.93
CA PRO A 7 6.76 -14.98 -24.50
C PRO A 7 6.61 -15.04 -22.97
N GLY A 8 5.47 -15.52 -22.50
CA GLY A 8 5.26 -15.82 -21.09
C GLY A 8 6.14 -16.98 -20.60
N PRO A 9 6.07 -17.34 -19.31
CA PRO A 9 6.77 -18.50 -18.75
C PRO A 9 6.41 -19.84 -19.44
N ASP A 10 5.29 -19.86 -20.15
CA ASP A 10 4.77 -20.96 -20.97
C ASP A 10 5.35 -21.00 -22.40
N GLY A 11 6.19 -20.03 -22.78
CA GLY A 11 6.77 -19.93 -24.12
C GLY A 11 5.80 -19.47 -25.21
N MET A 12 4.56 -19.11 -24.86
CA MET A 12 3.56 -18.66 -25.82
C MET A 12 3.62 -17.15 -26.04
N SER A 13 3.62 -16.72 -27.31
CA SER A 13 3.59 -15.30 -27.67
C SER A 13 2.15 -14.81 -27.88
N ALA A 14 1.93 -13.50 -27.83
CA ALA A 14 0.60 -12.91 -28.08
C ALA A 14 0.01 -13.27 -29.46
N VAL A 15 0.85 -13.61 -30.44
CA VAL A 15 0.43 -14.02 -31.79
C VAL A 15 -0.24 -15.41 -31.77
N PHE A 16 0.22 -16.31 -30.89
CA PHE A 16 -0.40 -17.63 -30.70
C PHE A 16 -1.86 -17.48 -30.26
N PHE A 17 -2.11 -16.67 -29.23
CA PHE A 17 -3.48 -16.43 -28.73
C PHE A 17 -4.37 -15.72 -29.75
N LYS A 18 -3.80 -14.84 -30.60
CA LYS A 18 -4.54 -14.19 -31.67
C LYS A 18 -4.92 -15.16 -32.80
N HIS A 19 -4.02 -16.09 -33.13
CA HIS A 19 -4.25 -17.07 -34.20
C HIS A 19 -5.26 -18.15 -33.79
N TYR A 20 -5.22 -18.62 -32.54
CA TYR A 20 -6.13 -19.64 -32.03
C TYR A 20 -7.31 -19.07 -31.24
N TRP A 21 -7.63 -17.79 -31.43
CA TRP A 21 -8.71 -17.11 -30.70
C TRP A 21 -10.08 -17.77 -30.95
N ASP A 22 -10.34 -18.24 -32.17
CA ASP A 22 -11.61 -18.88 -32.52
C ASP A 22 -11.84 -20.20 -31.76
N ILE A 23 -10.76 -20.85 -31.30
CA ILE A 23 -10.80 -22.10 -30.54
C ILE A 23 -10.83 -21.80 -29.04
N MET A 24 -9.92 -20.96 -28.54
CA MET A 24 -9.69 -20.76 -27.11
C MET A 24 -10.43 -19.55 -26.52
N GLY A 25 -10.92 -18.62 -27.35
CA GLY A 25 -11.39 -17.31 -26.93
C GLY A 25 -12.59 -17.36 -25.99
N LYS A 26 -13.51 -18.31 -26.20
CA LYS A 26 -14.70 -18.48 -25.35
C LYS A 26 -14.34 -18.95 -23.94
N GLU A 27 -13.43 -19.93 -23.83
CA GLU A 27 -12.96 -20.45 -22.54
C GLU A 27 -12.13 -19.41 -21.79
N LEU A 28 -11.15 -18.79 -22.46
CA LEU A 28 -10.32 -17.73 -21.89
C LEU A 28 -11.16 -16.55 -21.40
N SER A 29 -12.13 -16.09 -22.21
CA SER A 29 -13.02 -14.99 -21.80
C SER A 29 -13.82 -15.33 -20.55
N THR A 30 -14.28 -16.58 -20.43
CA THR A 30 -15.02 -17.05 -19.25
C THR A 30 -14.11 -17.09 -18.02
N MET A 31 -12.89 -17.63 -18.17
CA MET A 31 -11.90 -17.68 -17.09
C MET A 31 -11.47 -16.29 -16.61
N PHE A 32 -11.14 -15.38 -17.53
CA PHE A 32 -10.77 -14.01 -17.16
C PHE A 32 -11.91 -13.27 -16.46
N ARG A 33 -13.16 -13.50 -16.88
CA ARG A 33 -14.35 -12.93 -16.22
C ARG A 33 -14.48 -13.45 -14.79
N LEU A 34 -14.26 -14.75 -14.55
CA LEU A 34 -14.29 -15.34 -13.21
C LEU A 34 -13.18 -14.79 -12.31
N ILE A 35 -11.96 -14.70 -12.82
CA ILE A 35 -10.81 -14.12 -12.09
C ILE A 35 -11.06 -12.65 -11.76
N ALA A 36 -11.56 -11.87 -12.72
CA ALA A 36 -11.91 -10.47 -12.50
C ALA A 36 -13.01 -10.33 -11.45
N LEU A 37 -14.05 -11.16 -11.49
CA LEU A 37 -15.13 -11.16 -10.51
C LEU A 37 -14.62 -11.47 -9.09
N TYR A 38 -13.77 -12.49 -8.94
CA TYR A 38 -13.16 -12.82 -7.66
C TYR A 38 -12.33 -11.66 -7.11
N ASN A 39 -11.50 -11.04 -7.95
CA ASN A 39 -10.70 -9.88 -7.55
C ASN A 39 -11.55 -8.67 -7.15
N VAL A 40 -12.66 -8.43 -7.86
CA VAL A 40 -13.61 -7.35 -7.52
C VAL A 40 -14.30 -7.65 -6.19
N ALA A 41 -14.75 -8.88 -5.97
CA ALA A 41 -15.36 -9.29 -4.72
C ALA A 41 -14.39 -9.12 -3.54
N ALA A 42 -13.14 -9.56 -3.67
CA ALA A 42 -12.10 -9.38 -2.66
C ALA A 42 -11.83 -7.90 -2.36
N LYS A 43 -11.81 -7.04 -3.40
CA LYS A 43 -11.69 -5.58 -3.23
C LYS A 43 -12.88 -4.96 -2.51
N ILE A 44 -14.11 -5.42 -2.79
CA ILE A 44 -15.32 -4.96 -2.11
C ILE A 44 -15.27 -5.34 -0.63
N VAL A 45 -14.96 -6.60 -0.31
CA VAL A 45 -14.84 -7.07 1.07
C VAL A 45 -13.76 -6.27 1.80
N GLY A 46 -12.59 -6.09 1.19
CA GLY A 46 -11.51 -5.28 1.75
C GLY A 46 -11.93 -3.81 1.98
N LYS A 47 -12.70 -3.23 1.06
CA LYS A 47 -13.23 -1.87 1.21
C LYS A 47 -14.23 -1.75 2.35
N VAL A 48 -15.14 -2.73 2.50
CA VAL A 48 -16.11 -2.77 3.60
C VAL A 48 -15.38 -2.84 4.95
N LEU A 49 -14.39 -3.75 5.07
CA LEU A 49 -13.57 -3.86 6.28
C LEU A 49 -12.82 -2.56 6.59
N ALA A 50 -12.19 -1.94 5.59
CA ALA A 50 -11.48 -0.68 5.76
C ALA A 50 -12.41 0.46 6.22
N THR A 51 -13.64 0.53 5.69
CA THR A 51 -14.64 1.52 6.13
C THR A 51 -15.06 1.30 7.58
N ARG A 52 -15.18 0.05 8.04
CA ARG A 52 -15.47 -0.26 9.45
C ARG A 52 -14.29 0.09 10.37
N LEU A 53 -13.06 -0.21 9.97
CA LEU A 53 -11.88 0.15 10.76
C LEU A 53 -11.67 1.66 10.83
N LYS A 54 -12.02 2.39 9.76
CA LYS A 54 -11.93 3.85 9.71
C LYS A 54 -12.71 4.54 10.83
N SER A 55 -13.83 3.99 11.30
CA SER A 55 -14.57 4.59 12.43
C SER A 55 -13.88 4.39 13.78
N ILE A 56 -13.01 3.39 13.91
CA ILE A 56 -12.31 3.05 15.15
C ILE A 56 -10.94 3.74 15.20
N PHE A 57 -10.33 4.02 14.04
CA PHE A 57 -9.01 4.66 13.94
C PHE A 57 -8.81 5.94 14.74
N PRO A 58 -9.78 6.87 14.88
CA PRO A 58 -9.60 8.06 15.71
C PRO A 58 -9.31 7.77 17.20
N LEU A 59 -9.68 6.58 17.70
CA LEU A 59 -9.45 6.19 19.10
C LEU A 59 -8.05 5.57 19.32
N VAL A 60 -7.42 5.07 18.26
CA VAL A 60 -6.16 4.30 18.33
C VAL A 60 -4.98 5.13 17.81
N ILE A 61 -5.23 6.03 16.85
CA ILE A 61 -4.20 6.80 16.18
C ILE A 61 -3.86 8.07 16.97
N SER A 62 -2.57 8.30 17.21
CA SER A 62 -2.04 9.53 17.81
C SER A 62 -2.28 10.76 16.91
N ASP A 63 -2.40 11.94 17.52
CA ASP A 63 -2.49 13.21 16.81
C ASP A 63 -1.28 13.50 15.92
N SER A 64 -0.11 12.93 16.24
CA SER A 64 1.12 13.08 15.46
C SER A 64 1.16 12.27 14.16
N GLN A 65 0.20 11.38 13.90
CA GLN A 65 0.18 10.54 12.69
C GLN A 65 -0.62 11.20 11.57
N SER A 66 0.05 11.93 10.67
CA SER A 66 -0.66 12.63 9.58
C SER A 66 -0.87 11.81 8.31
N ALA A 67 -0.15 10.69 8.13
CA ALA A 67 -0.26 9.86 6.93
C ALA A 67 -1.49 8.95 6.97
N PHE A 68 -2.17 8.79 5.83
CA PHE A 68 -3.32 7.89 5.63
C PHE A 68 -4.56 8.17 6.49
N VAL A 69 -4.64 9.34 7.13
CA VAL A 69 -5.80 9.81 7.88
C VAL A 69 -6.51 10.89 7.06
N PRO A 70 -7.84 10.78 6.83
CA PRO A 70 -8.58 11.83 6.15
C PRO A 70 -8.50 13.14 6.93
N GLN A 71 -8.46 14.27 6.22
CA GLN A 71 -8.34 15.62 6.79
C GLN A 71 -6.98 15.98 7.41
N ARG A 72 -5.98 15.09 7.36
CA ARG A 72 -4.58 15.43 7.70
C ARG A 72 -3.77 15.59 6.42
N LEU A 73 -3.04 16.69 6.28
CA LEU A 73 -2.25 16.99 5.09
C LEU A 73 -0.79 16.58 5.29
N ILE A 74 -0.14 16.13 4.21
CA ILE A 74 1.28 15.77 4.26
C ILE A 74 2.16 17.00 4.58
N THR A 75 1.69 18.19 4.24
CA THR A 75 2.35 19.47 4.54
C THR A 75 2.56 19.67 6.04
N ASP A 76 1.65 19.18 6.88
CA ASP A 76 1.73 19.34 8.33
C ASP A 76 2.96 18.61 8.89
N ASN A 77 3.24 17.40 8.39
CA ASN A 77 4.45 16.66 8.74
C ASN A 77 5.74 17.35 8.28
N VAL A 78 5.69 17.99 7.12
CA VAL A 78 6.83 18.75 6.57
C VAL A 78 7.11 19.96 7.46
N LEU A 79 6.08 20.71 7.84
CA LEU A 79 6.20 21.85 8.76
C LEU A 79 6.74 21.41 10.13
N LEU A 80 6.18 20.37 10.73
CA LEU A 80 6.67 19.82 12.00
C LEU A 80 8.15 19.39 11.93
N SER A 81 8.57 18.82 10.79
CA SER A 81 9.98 18.45 10.56
C SER A 81 10.88 19.69 10.44
N PHE A 82 10.42 20.75 9.77
CA PHE A 82 11.15 22.01 9.65
C PHE A 82 11.30 22.71 11.00
N ASP A 83 10.22 22.82 11.77
CA ASP A 83 10.22 23.43 13.09
C ASP A 83 11.13 22.67 14.06
N SER A 84 11.05 21.34 14.06
CA SER A 84 11.93 20.48 14.87
C SER A 84 13.40 20.68 14.50
N ASN A 85 13.72 20.73 13.19
CA ASN A 85 15.08 20.95 12.72
C ASN A 85 15.58 22.36 13.04
N HIS A 86 14.71 23.37 12.95
CA HIS A 86 15.01 24.75 13.30
C HIS A 86 15.30 24.89 14.82
N PHE A 87 14.46 24.28 15.66
CA PHE A 87 14.64 24.24 17.11
C PHE A 87 15.98 23.60 17.52
N ILE A 88 16.36 22.50 16.87
CA ILE A 88 17.66 21.83 17.09
C ILE A 88 18.81 22.74 16.62
N LYS A 89 18.67 23.42 15.48
CA LYS A 89 19.70 24.33 14.96
C LYS A 89 19.93 25.56 15.82
N ASN A 90 18.90 26.06 16.52
CA ASN A 90 19.01 27.27 17.35
C ASN A 90 19.51 26.99 18.77
N GLN A 91 19.44 25.75 19.27
CA GLN A 91 19.91 25.37 20.60
C GLN A 91 21.32 24.76 20.57
N ARG A 92 22.27 25.49 19.98
CA ARG A 92 23.69 25.07 19.93
C ARG A 92 24.47 25.35 21.20
N LEU A 93 23.95 26.21 22.09
CA LEU A 93 24.62 26.66 23.29
C LEU A 93 23.81 26.23 24.52
N GLY A 94 24.34 25.27 25.27
CA GLY A 94 23.71 24.71 26.47
C GLY A 94 24.28 23.33 26.82
N LYS A 95 24.01 22.83 28.02
CA LYS A 95 24.47 21.50 28.47
C LYS A 95 23.63 20.34 27.90
N ARG A 96 22.54 20.61 27.18
CA ARG A 96 21.63 19.61 26.58
C ARG A 96 21.69 19.72 25.05
N GLY A 97 22.04 18.62 24.39
CA GLY A 97 21.96 18.49 22.94
C GLY A 97 20.67 17.79 22.52
N PHE A 98 20.12 18.19 21.37
CA PHE A 98 18.94 17.56 20.77
C PHE A 98 19.34 16.82 19.50
N MET A 99 18.73 15.67 19.24
CA MET A 99 18.96 14.85 18.05
C MET A 99 17.63 14.52 17.39
N SER A 100 17.57 14.61 16.06
CA SER A 100 16.46 14.11 15.27
C SER A 100 16.84 12.76 14.65
N ILE A 101 15.94 11.77 14.76
CA ILE A 101 16.13 10.43 14.22
C ILE A 101 15.05 10.19 13.18
N LYS A 102 15.46 9.86 11.96
CA LYS A 102 14.57 9.45 10.88
C LYS A 102 14.61 7.93 10.74
N LEU A 103 13.48 7.28 10.99
CA LEU A 103 13.30 5.85 10.85
C LEU A 103 12.48 5.56 9.59
N ASP A 104 12.88 4.55 8.82
CA ASP A 104 12.15 4.05 7.66
C ASP A 104 12.10 2.52 7.70
N MET A 105 10.99 1.94 7.25
CA MET A 105 10.76 0.50 7.30
C MET A 105 10.92 -0.12 5.91
N LEU A 106 11.86 -1.05 5.78
CA LEU A 106 12.05 -1.79 4.53
C LEU A 106 10.86 -2.72 4.27
N LYS A 107 10.13 -2.49 3.19
CA LYS A 107 8.99 -3.33 2.75
C LYS A 107 8.02 -3.65 3.90
N ALA A 108 7.54 -2.60 4.57
CA ALA A 108 6.68 -2.72 5.75
C ALA A 108 5.51 -3.70 5.56
N TYR A 109 4.86 -3.68 4.39
CA TYR A 109 3.73 -4.58 4.11
C TYR A 109 4.12 -6.06 3.93
N ASP A 110 5.34 -6.34 3.47
CA ASP A 110 5.79 -7.70 3.22
C ASP A 110 6.36 -8.36 4.48
N ARG A 111 6.81 -7.55 5.46
CA ARG A 111 7.51 -8.00 6.67
C ARG A 111 6.63 -8.13 7.91
N ILE A 112 5.34 -7.81 7.83
CA ILE A 112 4.43 -7.93 8.98
C ILE A 112 4.14 -9.40 9.27
N GLU A 113 4.39 -9.84 10.51
CA GLU A 113 4.00 -11.17 10.95
C GLU A 113 2.49 -11.27 11.20
N TRP A 114 1.89 -12.36 10.70
CA TRP A 114 0.46 -12.63 10.86
C TRP A 114 0.03 -12.86 12.31
N SER A 115 0.90 -13.47 13.12
CA SER A 115 0.71 -13.67 14.56
C SER A 115 0.55 -12.34 15.28
N PHE A 116 1.45 -11.40 15.00
CA PHE A 116 1.43 -10.04 15.54
C PHE A 116 0.17 -9.27 15.11
N LEU A 117 -0.18 -9.30 13.81
CA LEU A 117 -1.36 -8.63 13.31
C LEU A 117 -2.65 -9.17 13.97
N ARG A 118 -2.75 -10.49 14.13
CA ARG A 118 -3.89 -11.12 14.81
C ARG A 118 -3.98 -10.69 16.27
N ALA A 119 -2.86 -10.67 16.99
CA ALA A 119 -2.82 -10.24 18.38
C ALA A 119 -3.21 -8.75 18.53
N MET A 120 -2.80 -7.89 17.59
CA MET A 120 -3.16 -6.47 17.58
C MET A 120 -4.66 -6.26 17.35
N LEU A 121 -5.29 -7.05 16.46
CA LEU A 121 -6.71 -6.87 16.10
C LEU A 121 -7.70 -7.47 17.11
N ILE A 122 -7.28 -8.40 17.97
CA ILE A 122 -8.13 -9.06 18.96
C ILE A 122 -8.11 -8.33 20.32
N LYS A 123 -7.11 -7.48 20.54
CA LYS A 123 -6.90 -6.75 21.79
C LYS A 123 -7.54 -5.37 21.75
#